data_AF-A0A523QZ38-F1
#
_entry.id   AF-A0A523QZ38-F1
#
_cell.length_a   1.000
_cell.length_b   1.000
_cell.length_c   1.000
_cell.angle_alpha   90.00
_cell.angle_beta   90.00
_cell.angle_gamma   90.00
#
_symmetry.space_group_name_H-M   'P 1'
#
loop_
_entity.id
_entity.type
_entity.pdbx_description
1 polymer ?
#
loop_
_entity_poly.entity_id
_entity_poly.type
_entity_poly.pdbx_seq_one_letter_code
_entity_poly.pdbx_strand_id
1 'polypeptide(L)'
;MDNSIALQLPNIISRPLFSFSAIKLLKNKLSSPKYSYIERKWKSMRKSVLIPLSNAMNIEDFEKISREINIKYFKCRIAISEYLFKHIEQQFFNELLKSYSYAEEEIEIKGDNYFKNSEQLILKSIFHTVKFITKRISELSLEYIQKNIIEFEKSELELFIYSANYLDLYLTFIFSILEGEIKIKENSLINACLTKADRLASEYYFYAKKIGLCSPQTIKEISFPKTLSKEDIELSEELTKELIEILKRDEE
;
A
#
# COMPACT_ATOMS: atom_id res chain seq x y z
N MET A 1 -15.29 2.50 -20.81
CA MET A 1 -14.23 3.20 -20.05
C MET A 1 -13.25 3.77 -21.07
N ASP A 2 -12.61 4.89 -20.77
CA ASP A 2 -11.52 5.43 -21.59
C ASP A 2 -10.38 4.40 -21.64
N ASN A 3 -10.08 3.85 -22.82
CA ASN A 3 -9.09 2.78 -23.00
C ASN A 3 -7.69 3.21 -22.53
N SER A 4 -7.42 4.51 -22.39
CA SER A 4 -6.16 5.03 -21.83
C SER A 4 -5.97 4.66 -20.35
N ILE A 5 -7.07 4.54 -19.58
CA ILE A 5 -7.03 4.16 -18.16
C ILE A 5 -6.69 2.67 -18.02
N ALA A 6 -7.34 1.81 -18.81
CA ALA A 6 -7.11 0.36 -18.86
C ALA A 6 -5.65 0.00 -19.14
N LEU A 7 -4.98 0.77 -20.00
CA LEU A 7 -3.57 0.56 -20.36
C LEU A 7 -2.59 0.94 -19.24
N GLN A 8 -2.95 1.91 -18.39
CA GLN A 8 -2.09 2.45 -17.33
C GLN A 8 -2.31 1.77 -15.97
N LEU A 9 -3.50 1.21 -15.73
CA LEU A 9 -3.84 0.42 -14.54
C LEU A 9 -2.87 -0.72 -14.17
N PRO A 10 -2.32 -1.48 -15.12
CA PRO A 10 -1.23 -2.41 -14.83
C PRO A 10 -0.02 -1.75 -14.16
N ASN A 11 0.35 -0.52 -14.53
CA ASN A 11 1.42 0.23 -13.86
C ASN A 11 0.99 0.67 -12.45
N ILE A 12 -0.29 1.00 -12.26
CA ILE A 12 -0.87 1.34 -10.95
C ILE A 12 -0.81 0.13 -10.02
N ILE A 13 -1.25 -1.02 -10.53
CA ILE A 13 -1.35 -2.29 -9.82
C ILE A 13 0.03 -2.90 -9.62
N SER A 14 0.96 -2.73 -10.56
CA SER A 14 2.32 -3.27 -10.52
C SER A 14 3.34 -2.43 -9.76
N ARG A 15 2.92 -1.25 -9.29
CA ARG A 15 3.66 -0.42 -8.33
C ARG A 15 3.17 -0.60 -6.86
N PRO A 16 2.64 -1.75 -6.39
CA PRO A 16 1.88 -1.76 -5.16
C PRO A 16 2.79 -1.71 -3.92
N LEU A 17 2.27 -1.00 -2.91
CA LEU A 17 2.44 -1.22 -1.48
C LEU A 17 3.85 -1.02 -0.93
N PHE A 18 4.34 0.23 -1.03
CA PHE A 18 5.66 0.55 -0.52
C PHE A 18 5.93 2.02 -0.22
N SER A 19 5.21 2.58 0.76
CA SER A 19 5.64 3.85 1.36
C SER A 19 6.40 3.72 2.67
N PHE A 20 6.83 2.54 3.12
CA PHE A 20 7.57 2.45 4.39
C PHE A 20 8.78 1.52 4.40
N SER A 21 8.62 0.24 4.06
CA SER A 21 9.75 -0.68 4.05
C SER A 21 10.81 -0.28 3.01
N ALA A 22 10.52 0.62 2.04
CA ALA A 22 11.52 1.21 1.13
C ALA A 22 12.40 2.15 1.88
N ILE A 23 11.74 3.06 2.57
CA ILE A 23 12.33 4.34 2.92
C ILE A 23 13.24 4.12 4.10
N LYS A 24 12.91 3.18 5.00
CA LYS A 24 13.78 2.87 6.12
C LYS A 24 14.88 1.84 5.85
N LEU A 25 14.66 0.85 4.98
CA LEU A 25 15.75 0.00 4.51
C LEU A 25 16.72 0.73 3.58
N LEU A 26 16.20 1.68 2.81
CA LEU A 26 17.05 2.64 2.15
C LEU A 26 17.66 3.62 3.14
N LYS A 27 17.26 3.75 4.42
CA LYS A 27 17.82 4.71 5.40
C LYS A 27 19.27 4.45 5.74
N ASN A 28 19.68 3.18 5.74
CA ASN A 28 21.10 2.80 5.78
C ASN A 28 21.86 3.18 4.48
N LYS A 29 21.13 3.52 3.41
CA LYS A 29 21.62 4.08 2.15
C LYS A 29 21.18 5.55 1.92
N LEU A 30 20.34 6.16 2.77
CA LEU A 30 19.68 7.47 2.56
C LEU A 30 20.66 8.62 2.80
N SER A 31 21.74 8.35 3.54
CA SER A 31 22.89 9.25 3.70
C SER A 31 23.65 9.47 2.39
N SER A 32 23.43 8.62 1.37
CA SER A 32 23.93 8.88 0.03
C SER A 32 23.11 9.98 -0.66
N PRO A 33 23.75 10.94 -1.35
CA PRO A 33 23.06 11.97 -2.14
C PRO A 33 21.99 11.41 -3.09
N LYS A 34 22.19 10.17 -3.58
CA LYS A 34 21.26 9.41 -4.43
C LYS A 34 19.87 9.20 -3.82
N TYR A 35 19.70 9.41 -2.51
CA TYR A 35 18.43 9.09 -1.84
C TYR A 35 17.85 10.28 -1.05
N SER A 36 18.52 11.44 -1.09
CA SER A 36 18.08 12.68 -0.44
C SER A 36 16.69 13.17 -0.90
N TYR A 37 16.29 12.87 -2.13
CA TYR A 37 14.95 13.16 -2.64
C TYR A 37 13.88 12.35 -1.89
N ILE A 38 14.09 11.05 -1.74
CA ILE A 38 13.18 10.14 -1.03
C ILE A 38 13.07 10.55 0.44
N GLU A 39 14.18 10.87 1.08
CA GLU A 39 14.17 11.31 2.49
C GLU A 39 13.34 12.60 2.69
N ARG A 40 13.44 13.56 1.76
CA ARG A 40 12.61 14.78 1.80
C ARG A 40 11.12 14.48 1.63
N LYS A 41 10.76 13.62 0.67
CA LYS A 41 9.37 13.19 0.48
C LYS A 41 8.82 12.44 1.70
N TRP A 42 9.63 11.58 2.31
CA TRP A 42 9.29 10.91 3.57
C TRP A 42 9.04 11.89 4.72
N LYS A 43 9.97 12.84 4.95
CA LYS A 43 9.79 13.87 5.99
C LYS A 43 8.51 14.68 5.77
N SER A 44 8.19 15.00 4.51
CA SER A 44 6.93 15.65 4.14
C SER A 44 5.72 14.79 4.49
N MET A 45 5.73 13.51 4.13
CA MET A 45 4.64 12.57 4.44
C MET A 45 4.46 12.39 5.94
N ARG A 46 5.55 12.22 6.70
CA ARG A 46 5.50 12.14 8.16
C ARG A 46 4.80 13.36 8.77
N LYS A 47 5.18 14.56 8.33
CA LYS A 47 4.62 15.81 8.86
C LYS A 47 3.14 16.00 8.47
N SER A 48 2.78 15.70 7.23
CA SER A 48 1.47 16.05 6.65
C SER A 48 0.43 14.93 6.67
N VAL A 49 0.83 13.70 7.01
CA VAL A 49 -0.03 12.51 7.01
C VAL A 49 0.05 11.79 8.34
N LEU A 50 1.24 11.33 8.72
CA LEU A 50 1.40 10.43 9.87
C LEU A 50 1.19 11.12 11.22
N ILE A 51 1.70 12.34 11.39
CA ILE A 51 1.45 13.13 12.61
C ILE A 51 -0.05 13.43 12.78
N PRO A 52 -0.78 13.91 11.75
CA PRO A 52 -2.24 14.03 11.83
C PRO A 52 -2.95 12.74 12.26
N LEU A 53 -2.62 11.59 11.64
CA LEU A 53 -3.23 10.30 12.01
C LEU A 53 -2.95 9.90 13.46
N SER A 54 -1.76 10.21 13.97
CA SER A 54 -1.40 9.91 15.36
C SER A 54 -2.23 10.66 16.40
N ASN A 55 -2.95 11.70 15.99
CA ASN A 55 -3.86 12.45 16.85
C ASN A 55 -5.28 11.89 16.89
N ALA A 56 -5.62 10.89 16.06
CA ALA A 56 -6.90 10.22 16.11
C ALA A 56 -7.12 9.59 17.50
N MET A 57 -8.33 9.74 18.04
CA MET A 57 -8.70 9.16 19.34
C MET A 57 -9.29 7.77 19.19
N ASN A 58 -9.99 7.52 18.09
CA ASN A 58 -10.64 6.24 17.77
C ASN A 58 -10.50 5.93 16.27
N ILE A 59 -11.08 4.81 15.83
CA ILE A 59 -10.99 4.35 14.45
C ILE A 59 -11.82 5.23 13.50
N GLU A 60 -12.94 5.78 13.96
CA GLU A 60 -13.79 6.68 13.17
C GLU A 60 -13.07 7.99 12.86
N ASP A 61 -12.39 8.56 13.85
CA ASP A 61 -11.53 9.73 13.72
C ASP A 61 -10.35 9.44 12.79
N PHE A 62 -9.74 8.26 12.93
CA PHE A 62 -8.65 7.84 12.05
C PHE A 62 -9.14 7.73 10.61
N GLU A 63 -10.29 7.10 10.37
CA GLU A 63 -10.87 6.97 9.03
C GLU A 63 -11.20 8.34 8.43
N LYS A 64 -11.78 9.25 9.23
CA LYS A 64 -12.05 10.62 8.79
C LYS A 64 -10.77 11.35 8.38
N ILE A 65 -9.77 11.39 9.26
CA ILE A 65 -8.48 12.03 8.99
C ILE A 65 -7.81 11.37 7.78
N SER A 66 -7.89 10.04 7.67
CA SER A 66 -7.32 9.29 6.55
C SER A 66 -7.91 9.73 5.22
N ARG A 67 -9.23 9.96 5.12
CA ARG A 67 -9.88 10.47 3.90
C ARG A 67 -9.36 11.85 3.53
N GLU A 68 -9.20 12.74 4.50
CA GLU A 68 -8.72 14.12 4.28
C GLU A 68 -7.26 14.21 3.80
N ILE A 69 -6.43 13.21 4.14
CA ILE A 69 -5.00 13.20 3.81
C ILE A 69 -4.62 12.17 2.75
N ASN A 70 -5.53 11.27 2.33
CA ASN A 70 -5.19 10.11 1.50
C ASN A 70 -4.57 10.53 0.17
N ILE A 71 -5.09 11.59 -0.46
CA ILE A 71 -4.54 12.15 -1.69
C ILE A 71 -3.08 12.63 -1.49
N LYS A 72 -2.79 13.30 -0.36
CA LYS A 72 -1.43 13.77 -0.05
C LYS A 72 -0.48 12.60 0.20
N TYR A 73 -0.94 11.59 0.93
CA TYR A 73 -0.22 10.35 1.15
C TYR A 73 0.13 9.67 -0.17
N PHE A 74 -0.88 9.50 -1.02
CA PHE A 74 -0.75 8.89 -2.34
C PHE A 74 0.22 9.65 -3.25
N LYS A 75 0.15 10.99 -3.29
CA LYS A 75 1.13 11.84 -4.01
C LYS A 75 2.55 11.62 -3.53
N CYS A 76 2.77 11.54 -2.22
CA CYS A 76 4.09 11.27 -1.67
C CYS A 76 4.58 9.88 -2.07
N ARG A 77 3.72 8.86 -1.97
CA ARG A 77 4.04 7.50 -2.34
C ARG A 77 4.43 7.38 -3.81
N ILE A 78 3.64 7.95 -4.72
CA ILE A 78 3.91 7.88 -6.16
C ILE A 78 5.27 8.48 -6.49
N ALA A 79 5.55 9.68 -5.96
CA ALA A 79 6.81 10.36 -6.21
C ALA A 79 8.02 9.52 -5.74
N ILE A 80 7.85 8.72 -4.69
CA ILE A 80 8.89 7.81 -4.19
C ILE A 80 8.99 6.59 -5.12
N SER A 81 7.88 5.95 -5.46
CA SER A 81 7.87 4.79 -6.36
C SER A 81 8.46 5.11 -7.74
N GLU A 82 8.14 6.27 -8.31
CA GLU A 82 8.68 6.75 -9.59
C GLU A 82 10.20 6.93 -9.50
N TYR A 83 10.69 7.59 -8.46
CA TYR A 83 12.12 7.78 -8.24
C TYR A 83 12.85 6.44 -8.12
N LEU A 84 12.29 5.51 -7.35
CA LEU A 84 12.85 4.17 -7.19
C LEU A 84 12.87 3.42 -8.53
N PHE A 85 11.77 3.43 -9.26
CA PHE A 85 11.67 2.77 -10.56
C PHE A 85 12.70 3.31 -11.57
N LYS A 86 12.79 4.64 -11.69
CA LYS A 86 13.66 5.34 -12.65
C LYS A 86 15.15 5.22 -12.32
N HIS A 87 15.52 5.14 -11.04
CA HIS A 87 16.91 5.24 -10.61
C HIS A 87 17.48 3.96 -9.96
N ILE A 88 16.64 2.95 -9.73
CA ILE A 88 17.02 1.64 -9.17
C ILE A 88 16.71 0.49 -10.16
N GLU A 89 16.00 0.75 -11.27
CA GLU A 89 15.78 -0.15 -12.42
C GLU A 89 15.28 -1.58 -12.03
N GLN A 90 15.49 -2.59 -12.89
CA GLN A 90 15.02 -3.99 -12.78
C GLN A 90 15.32 -4.68 -11.43
N GLN A 91 16.18 -4.11 -10.58
CA GLN A 91 16.41 -4.60 -9.21
C GLN A 91 15.37 -4.11 -8.19
N PHE A 92 14.44 -3.22 -8.58
CA PHE A 92 13.39 -2.65 -7.73
C PHE A 92 12.57 -3.72 -7.01
N PHE A 93 12.06 -4.71 -7.74
CA PHE A 93 11.28 -5.80 -7.15
C PHE A 93 12.13 -6.69 -6.23
N ASN A 94 13.42 -6.86 -6.52
CA ASN A 94 14.31 -7.63 -5.65
C ASN A 94 14.60 -6.87 -4.34
N GLU A 95 14.83 -5.56 -4.39
CA GLU A 95 15.00 -4.74 -3.18
C GLU A 95 13.70 -4.63 -2.37
N LEU A 96 12.54 -4.57 -3.04
CA LEU A 96 11.21 -4.71 -2.44
C LEU A 96 11.03 -6.06 -1.74
N LEU A 97 11.34 -7.18 -2.39
CA LEU A 97 11.18 -8.50 -1.77
C LEU A 97 12.10 -8.69 -0.55
N LYS A 98 13.33 -8.19 -0.62
CA LYS A 98 14.24 -8.13 0.54
C LYS A 98 13.67 -7.30 1.68
N SER A 99 12.99 -6.19 1.34
CA SER A 99 12.41 -5.31 2.35
C SER A 99 11.28 -5.95 3.16
N TYR A 100 10.47 -6.80 2.53
CA TYR A 100 9.43 -7.53 3.23
C TYR A 100 10.03 -8.56 4.20
N SER A 101 11.12 -9.24 3.81
CA SER A 101 11.82 -10.16 4.72
C SER A 101 12.42 -9.43 5.94
N TYR A 102 12.99 -8.23 5.75
CA TYR A 102 13.46 -7.44 6.89
C TYR A 102 12.32 -6.92 7.76
N ALA A 103 11.18 -6.55 7.17
CA ALA A 103 10.00 -6.18 7.95
C ALA A 103 9.48 -7.35 8.81
N GLU A 104 9.53 -8.58 8.29
CA GLU A 104 9.22 -9.80 9.05
C GLU A 104 10.16 -9.97 10.26
N GLU A 105 11.48 -9.78 10.06
CA GLU A 105 12.49 -9.82 11.14
C GLU A 105 12.27 -8.70 12.18
N GLU A 106 11.94 -7.49 11.74
CA GLU A 106 11.66 -6.35 12.63
C GLU A 106 10.39 -6.58 13.47
N ILE A 107 9.35 -7.19 12.91
CA ILE A 107 8.17 -7.63 13.68
C ILE A 107 8.59 -8.64 14.73
N GLU A 108 9.48 -9.57 14.42
CA GLU A 108 9.96 -10.58 15.38
C GLU A 108 10.81 -9.98 16.51
N ILE A 109 11.67 -9.02 16.19
CA ILE A 109 12.59 -8.43 17.18
C ILE A 109 11.89 -7.35 18.02
N LYS A 110 11.02 -6.54 17.41
CA LYS A 110 10.43 -5.35 18.06
C LYS A 110 8.95 -5.51 18.38
N GLY A 111 8.25 -6.46 17.76
CA GLY A 111 6.81 -6.65 17.91
C GLY A 111 6.39 -6.87 19.35
N ASP A 112 7.19 -7.57 20.15
CA ASP A 112 6.90 -7.85 21.57
C ASP A 112 6.73 -6.58 22.42
N ASN A 113 7.33 -5.46 22.00
CA ASN A 113 7.24 -4.20 22.73
C ASN A 113 5.93 -3.43 22.48
N TYR A 114 5.23 -3.74 21.38
CA TYR A 114 4.09 -2.94 20.90
C TYR A 114 2.83 -3.77 20.68
N PHE A 115 2.97 -5.07 20.42
CA PHE A 115 1.89 -5.95 19.99
C PHE A 115 1.89 -7.25 20.79
N LYS A 116 0.69 -7.74 21.09
CA LYS A 116 0.46 -9.09 21.61
C LYS A 116 0.82 -10.12 20.53
N ASN A 117 1.14 -11.35 20.95
CA ASN A 117 1.44 -12.44 20.01
C ASN A 117 0.37 -12.62 18.91
N SER A 118 -0.91 -12.49 19.24
CA SER A 118 -2.00 -12.56 18.25
C SER A 118 -1.96 -11.43 17.22
N GLU A 119 -1.64 -10.21 17.64
CA GLU A 119 -1.52 -9.02 16.78
C GLU A 119 -0.29 -9.14 15.86
N GLN A 120 0.81 -9.68 16.38
CA GLN A 120 1.99 -10.00 15.57
C GLN A 120 1.70 -11.06 14.51
N LEU A 121 0.95 -12.12 14.85
CA LEU A 121 0.54 -13.14 13.89
C LEU A 121 -0.34 -12.57 12.77
N ILE A 122 -1.29 -11.68 13.12
CA ILE A 122 -2.11 -10.97 12.14
C ILE A 122 -1.21 -10.12 11.21
N LEU A 123 -0.29 -9.34 11.79
CA LEU A 123 0.61 -8.50 11.01
C LEU A 123 1.49 -9.34 10.07
N LYS A 124 2.04 -10.47 10.52
CA LYS A 124 2.78 -11.42 9.67
C LYS A 124 1.91 -11.96 8.53
N SER A 125 0.64 -12.30 8.80
CA SER A 125 -0.32 -12.77 7.78
C SER A 125 -0.59 -11.72 6.71
N ILE A 126 -0.81 -10.46 7.12
CA ILE A 126 -0.98 -9.32 6.20
C ILE A 126 0.27 -9.17 5.32
N PHE A 127 1.46 -9.24 5.92
CA PHE A 127 2.72 -9.12 5.19
C PHE A 127 2.94 -10.22 4.18
N HIS A 128 2.66 -11.46 4.56
CA HIS A 128 2.73 -12.59 3.65
C HIS A 128 1.82 -12.38 2.44
N THR A 129 0.60 -11.87 2.66
CA THR A 129 -0.35 -11.54 1.59
C THR A 129 0.19 -10.48 0.63
N VAL A 130 0.68 -9.36 1.18
CA VAL A 130 1.26 -8.27 0.38
C VAL A 130 2.49 -8.76 -0.40
N LYS A 131 3.45 -9.41 0.29
CA LYS A 131 4.67 -9.97 -0.30
C LYS A 131 4.35 -10.95 -1.43
N PHE A 132 3.38 -11.83 -1.23
CA PHE A 132 2.94 -12.79 -2.23
C PHE A 132 2.42 -12.08 -3.49
N ILE A 133 1.48 -11.14 -3.35
CA ILE A 133 0.89 -10.43 -4.49
C ILE A 133 1.95 -9.59 -5.21
N THR A 134 2.80 -8.87 -4.48
CA THR A 134 3.91 -8.08 -5.06
C THR A 134 4.89 -8.98 -5.83
N LYS A 135 5.23 -10.16 -5.29
CA LYS A 135 6.07 -11.14 -6.00
C LYS A 135 5.40 -11.61 -7.30
N ARG A 136 4.12 -11.98 -7.24
CA ARG A 136 3.38 -12.43 -8.43
C ARG A 136 3.35 -11.38 -9.53
N ILE A 137 3.09 -10.14 -9.16
CA ILE A 137 3.15 -9.00 -10.07
C ILE A 137 4.52 -8.88 -10.75
N SER A 138 5.61 -9.02 -9.98
CA SER A 138 6.97 -8.93 -10.52
C SER A 138 7.34 -10.05 -11.50
N GLU A 139 6.67 -11.20 -11.40
CA GLU A 139 6.88 -12.37 -12.25
C GLU A 139 6.04 -12.33 -13.54
N LEU A 140 5.03 -11.47 -13.61
CA LEU A 140 4.10 -11.38 -14.73
C LEU A 140 4.51 -10.27 -15.70
N SER A 141 4.29 -10.50 -17.00
CA SER A 141 4.48 -9.45 -18.00
C SER A 141 3.39 -8.39 -17.86
N LEU A 142 3.74 -7.14 -18.22
CA LEU A 142 2.78 -6.04 -18.26
C LEU A 142 1.58 -6.37 -19.16
N GLU A 143 1.84 -7.03 -20.29
CA GLU A 143 0.83 -7.51 -21.24
C GLU A 143 -0.14 -8.52 -20.61
N TYR A 144 0.36 -9.46 -19.81
CA TYR A 144 -0.50 -10.41 -19.10
C TYR A 144 -1.42 -9.70 -18.11
N ILE A 145 -0.87 -8.76 -17.33
CA ILE A 145 -1.64 -7.98 -16.36
C ILE A 145 -2.71 -7.14 -17.09
N GLN A 146 -2.34 -6.49 -18.20
CA GLN A 146 -3.28 -5.73 -19.06
C GLN A 146 -4.46 -6.57 -19.53
N LYS A 147 -4.17 -7.75 -20.09
CA LYS A 147 -5.22 -8.62 -20.65
C LYS A 147 -6.25 -9.04 -19.60
N ASN A 148 -5.83 -9.32 -18.37
CA ASN A 148 -6.73 -9.75 -17.30
C ASN A 148 -7.47 -8.58 -16.61
N ILE A 149 -6.93 -7.35 -16.64
CA ILE A 149 -7.62 -6.16 -16.11
C ILE A 149 -8.76 -5.70 -17.03
N ILE A 150 -8.64 -5.90 -18.35
CA ILE A 150 -9.68 -5.48 -19.32
C ILE A 150 -11.00 -6.25 -19.12
N GLU A 151 -10.95 -7.44 -18.51
CA GLU A 151 -12.13 -8.28 -18.26
C GLU A 151 -12.91 -7.90 -16.99
N PHE A 152 -12.46 -6.90 -16.22
CA PHE A 152 -13.09 -6.50 -14.96
C PHE A 152 -14.25 -5.52 -15.12
N GLU A 153 -15.24 -5.64 -14.24
CA GLU A 153 -16.18 -4.55 -14.01
C GLU A 153 -15.45 -3.35 -13.38
N LYS A 154 -15.80 -2.13 -13.81
CA LYS A 154 -15.23 -0.88 -13.29
C LYS A 154 -15.20 -0.84 -11.76
N SER A 155 -16.29 -1.28 -11.12
CA SER A 155 -16.47 -1.31 -9.66
C SER A 155 -15.49 -2.24 -8.94
N GLU A 156 -15.20 -3.42 -9.48
CA GLU A 156 -14.29 -4.38 -8.85
C GLU A 156 -12.83 -3.90 -8.91
N LEU A 157 -12.48 -3.22 -9.99
CA LEU A 157 -11.16 -2.63 -10.16
C LEU A 157 -10.95 -1.44 -9.20
N GLU A 158 -11.97 -0.61 -9.02
CA GLU A 158 -11.96 0.47 -8.03
C GLU A 158 -11.79 -0.10 -6.61
N LEU A 159 -12.50 -1.19 -6.29
CA LEU A 159 -12.36 -1.88 -5.01
C LEU A 159 -10.96 -2.46 -4.81
N PHE A 160 -10.33 -2.98 -5.87
CA PHE A 160 -8.96 -3.49 -5.80
C PHE A 160 -7.94 -2.38 -5.50
N ILE A 161 -8.02 -1.26 -6.23
CA ILE A 161 -7.15 -0.09 -6.03
C ILE A 161 -7.36 0.53 -4.65
N TYR A 162 -8.62 0.69 -4.24
CA TYR A 162 -8.99 1.16 -2.92
C TYR A 162 -8.35 0.29 -1.82
N SER A 163 -8.54 -1.03 -1.91
CA SER A 163 -8.01 -1.99 -0.94
C SER A 163 -6.49 -1.89 -0.82
N ALA A 164 -5.78 -1.84 -1.95
CA ALA A 164 -4.32 -1.69 -1.97
C ALA A 164 -3.88 -0.38 -1.31
N ASN A 165 -4.46 0.76 -1.69
CA ASN A 165 -4.00 2.06 -1.21
C ASN A 165 -4.24 2.25 0.28
N TYR A 166 -5.42 1.88 0.76
CA TYR A 166 -5.72 1.99 2.18
C TYR A 166 -4.90 0.98 2.99
N LEU A 167 -4.69 -0.23 2.49
CA LEU A 167 -3.81 -1.19 3.16
C LEU A 167 -2.41 -0.60 3.38
N ASP A 168 -1.83 0.04 2.36
CA ASP A 168 -0.53 0.71 2.46
C ASP A 168 -0.50 1.79 3.55
N LEU A 169 -1.55 2.61 3.63
CA LEU A 169 -1.65 3.69 4.60
C LEU A 169 -1.70 3.13 6.03
N TYR A 170 -2.54 2.13 6.27
CA TYR A 170 -2.67 1.48 7.57
C TYR A 170 -1.36 0.78 7.98
N LEU A 171 -0.73 0.05 7.06
CA LEU A 171 0.57 -0.57 7.32
C LEU A 171 1.65 0.47 7.61
N THR A 172 1.70 1.55 6.84
CA THR A 172 2.65 2.65 7.05
C THR A 172 2.48 3.27 8.44
N PHE A 173 1.23 3.47 8.88
CA PHE A 173 0.95 3.96 10.22
C PHE A 173 1.40 2.99 11.32
N ILE A 174 1.00 1.71 11.23
CA ILE A 174 1.34 0.65 12.19
C ILE A 174 2.86 0.49 12.34
N PHE A 175 3.58 0.50 11.23
CA PHE A 175 5.03 0.37 11.24
C PHE A 175 5.75 1.61 11.77
N SER A 176 5.23 2.80 11.49
CA SER A 176 5.77 4.02 12.07
C SER A 176 5.66 4.03 13.60
N ILE A 177 4.69 3.29 14.17
CA ILE A 177 4.58 3.06 15.62
C ILE A 177 5.63 2.05 16.09
N LEU A 178 5.73 0.88 15.44
CA LEU A 178 6.73 -0.15 15.76
C LEU A 178 8.15 0.40 15.89
N GLU A 179 8.47 1.36 15.02
CA GLU A 179 9.79 1.96 14.95
C GLU A 179 9.97 3.19 15.85
N GLY A 180 8.95 3.56 16.63
CA GLY A 180 8.95 4.71 17.51
C GLY A 180 8.95 6.07 16.79
N GLU A 181 8.64 6.11 15.48
CA GLU A 181 8.54 7.36 14.73
C GLU A 181 7.25 8.12 15.06
N ILE A 182 6.21 7.40 15.45
CA ILE A 182 4.93 7.89 15.94
C ILE A 182 4.72 7.36 17.35
N LYS A 183 4.32 8.24 18.26
CA LYS A 183 3.76 7.85 19.55
C LYS A 183 2.25 7.94 19.44
N ILE A 184 1.57 6.89 19.88
CA ILE A 184 0.11 6.88 19.97
C ILE A 184 -0.33 7.13 21.42
N LYS A 185 -1.53 7.65 21.56
CA LYS A 185 -2.13 7.92 22.88
C LYS A 185 -2.90 6.71 23.41
N GLU A 186 -3.44 5.86 22.53
CA GLU A 186 -4.27 4.70 22.89
C GLU A 186 -3.90 3.43 22.12
N ASN A 187 -3.68 2.33 22.84
CA ASN A 187 -3.38 1.01 22.24
C ASN A 187 -4.62 0.38 21.55
N SER A 188 -5.83 0.82 21.89
CA SER A 188 -7.09 0.42 21.23
C SER A 188 -7.07 0.76 19.73
N LEU A 189 -6.48 1.90 19.37
CA LEU A 189 -6.37 2.37 17.98
C LEU A 189 -5.48 1.46 17.14
N ILE A 190 -4.37 0.96 17.69
CA ILE A 190 -3.50 -0.03 17.01
C ILE A 190 -4.35 -1.22 16.57
N ASN A 191 -5.13 -1.77 17.51
CA ASN A 191 -5.87 -3.00 17.25
C ASN A 191 -6.98 -2.80 16.23
N ALA A 192 -7.66 -1.66 16.29
CA ALA A 192 -8.62 -1.29 15.26
C ALA A 192 -7.95 -1.12 13.89
N CYS A 193 -6.79 -0.46 13.83
CA CYS A 193 -6.01 -0.31 12.60
C CYS A 193 -5.51 -1.64 12.05
N LEU A 194 -5.01 -2.55 12.88
CA LEU A 194 -4.60 -3.91 12.49
C LEU A 194 -5.78 -4.71 11.94
N THR A 195 -6.93 -4.63 12.61
CA THR A 195 -8.16 -5.31 12.16
C THR A 195 -8.61 -4.78 10.79
N LYS A 196 -8.55 -3.47 10.58
CA LYS A 196 -8.87 -2.86 9.28
C LYS A 196 -7.87 -3.27 8.21
N ALA A 197 -6.57 -3.29 8.53
CA ALA A 197 -5.52 -3.72 7.62
C ALA A 197 -5.70 -5.19 7.21
N ASP A 198 -6.05 -6.08 8.14
CA ASP A 198 -6.32 -7.50 7.86
C ASP A 198 -7.48 -7.69 6.87
N ARG A 199 -8.57 -6.93 7.09
CA ARG A 199 -9.70 -6.90 6.15
C ARG A 199 -9.28 -6.41 4.77
N LEU A 200 -8.54 -5.30 4.69
CA LEU A 200 -8.08 -4.73 3.41
C LEU A 200 -7.10 -5.67 2.69
N ALA A 201 -6.25 -6.40 3.42
CA ALA A 201 -5.38 -7.42 2.87
C ALA A 201 -6.17 -8.59 2.28
N SER A 202 -7.23 -9.02 2.97
CA SER A 202 -8.14 -10.06 2.48
C SER A 202 -8.89 -9.61 1.23
N GLU A 203 -9.39 -8.37 1.19
CA GLU A 203 -10.03 -7.77 0.00
C GLU A 203 -9.02 -7.69 -1.16
N TYR A 204 -7.82 -7.17 -0.91
CA TYR A 204 -6.75 -7.06 -1.89
C TYR A 204 -6.37 -8.43 -2.48
N TYR A 205 -6.23 -9.47 -1.66
CA TYR A 205 -5.96 -10.83 -2.11
C TYR A 205 -7.11 -11.44 -2.93
N PHE A 206 -8.35 -11.24 -2.49
CA PHE A 206 -9.53 -11.73 -3.20
C PHE A 206 -9.60 -11.16 -4.62
N TYR A 207 -9.44 -9.85 -4.76
CA TYR A 207 -9.44 -9.21 -6.07
C TYR A 207 -8.21 -9.60 -6.89
N ALA A 208 -7.01 -9.69 -6.29
CA ALA A 208 -5.79 -10.16 -6.96
C ALA A 208 -5.95 -11.58 -7.53
N LYS A 209 -6.67 -12.47 -6.83
CA LYS A 209 -7.02 -13.80 -7.35
C LYS A 209 -8.00 -13.72 -8.51
N LYS A 210 -9.02 -12.87 -8.43
CA LYS A 210 -10.00 -12.68 -9.51
C LYS A 210 -9.35 -12.17 -10.80
N ILE A 211 -8.37 -11.25 -10.73
CA ILE A 211 -7.59 -10.79 -11.92
C ILE A 211 -6.47 -11.76 -12.34
N GLY A 212 -6.43 -12.98 -11.80
CA GLY A 212 -5.45 -13.99 -12.23
C GLY A 212 -3.99 -13.69 -11.85
N LEU A 213 -3.74 -12.77 -10.90
CA LEU A 213 -2.40 -12.56 -10.34
C LEU A 213 -2.00 -13.71 -9.40
N CYS A 214 -2.98 -14.26 -8.68
CA CYS A 214 -2.80 -15.35 -7.74
C CYS A 214 -3.37 -16.66 -8.31
N SER A 215 -2.68 -17.79 -8.10
CA SER A 215 -3.23 -19.09 -8.47
C SER A 215 -4.52 -19.38 -7.69
N PRO A 216 -5.49 -20.10 -8.27
CA PRO A 216 -6.71 -20.44 -7.58
C PRO A 216 -6.43 -21.48 -6.50
N GLN A 217 -6.07 -21.03 -5.29
CA GLN A 217 -6.23 -21.87 -4.10
C GLN A 217 -7.70 -21.85 -3.69
N THR A 218 -8.20 -22.95 -3.12
CA THR A 218 -9.56 -23.06 -2.59
C THR A 218 -9.70 -22.10 -1.40
N ILE A 219 -10.43 -20.99 -1.57
CA ILE A 219 -10.75 -20.06 -0.48
C ILE A 219 -12.23 -20.23 -0.19
N LYS A 220 -12.60 -20.22 1.09
CA LYS A 220 -13.99 -20.03 1.53
C LYS A 220 -14.56 -18.77 0.86
N GLU A 221 -15.85 -18.77 0.50
CA GLU A 221 -16.51 -17.54 0.06
C GLU A 221 -16.38 -16.48 1.17
N ILE A 222 -15.63 -15.41 0.88
CA ILE A 222 -15.59 -14.22 1.74
C ILE A 222 -16.45 -13.18 1.05
N SER A 223 -17.55 -12.80 1.71
CA SER A 223 -18.46 -11.77 1.21
C SER A 223 -17.92 -10.39 1.59
N PHE A 224 -17.52 -9.60 0.61
CA PHE A 224 -17.19 -8.19 0.78
C PHE A 224 -18.33 -7.30 0.28
N PRO A 225 -18.42 -6.04 0.75
CA PRO A 225 -19.31 -5.07 0.14
C PRO A 225 -19.02 -4.97 -1.35
N LYS A 226 -20.04 -5.20 -2.19
CA LYS A 226 -19.91 -5.11 -3.65
C LYS A 226 -19.88 -3.67 -4.17
N THR A 227 -20.16 -2.70 -3.29
CA THR A 227 -20.26 -1.27 -3.64
C THR A 227 -19.54 -0.44 -2.59
N LEU A 228 -18.64 0.43 -3.05
CA LEU A 228 -18.03 1.49 -2.24
C LEU A 228 -19.07 2.54 -1.84
N SER A 229 -18.81 3.28 -0.77
CA SER A 229 -19.59 4.48 -0.47
C SER A 229 -19.33 5.55 -1.55
N LYS A 230 -20.27 6.48 -1.73
CA LYS A 230 -20.10 7.56 -2.72
C LYS A 230 -18.80 8.36 -2.50
N GLU A 231 -18.45 8.64 -1.24
CA GLU A 231 -17.21 9.33 -0.87
C GLU A 231 -15.97 8.50 -1.23
N ASP A 232 -15.99 7.19 -0.98
CA ASP A 232 -14.87 6.30 -1.32
C ASP A 232 -14.69 6.16 -2.85
N ILE A 233 -15.80 6.20 -3.62
CA ILE A 233 -15.76 6.19 -5.10
C ILE A 233 -15.10 7.47 -5.61
N GLU A 234 -15.58 8.64 -5.17
CA GLU A 234 -15.04 9.94 -5.61
C GLU A 234 -13.54 10.04 -5.30
N LEU A 235 -13.13 9.59 -4.10
CA LEU A 235 -11.73 9.53 -3.71
C LEU A 235 -10.92 8.55 -4.57
N SER A 236 -11.43 7.34 -4.81
CA SER A 236 -10.76 6.35 -5.66
C SER A 236 -10.59 6.84 -7.10
N GLU A 237 -11.62 7.51 -7.65
CA GLU A 237 -11.57 8.10 -8.98
C GLU A 237 -10.56 9.24 -9.06
N GLU A 238 -10.51 10.12 -8.06
CA GLU A 238 -9.51 11.20 -7.98
C GLU A 238 -8.09 10.62 -7.93
N LEU A 239 -7.84 9.65 -7.05
CA LEU A 239 -6.55 8.96 -6.94
C LEU A 239 -6.15 8.29 -8.25
N THR A 240 -7.10 7.62 -8.90
CA THR A 240 -6.85 6.93 -10.19
C THR A 240 -6.49 7.95 -11.27
N LYS A 241 -7.23 9.06 -11.37
CA LYS A 241 -6.97 10.14 -12.34
C LYS A 241 -5.60 10.77 -12.15
N GLU A 242 -5.24 11.15 -10.92
CA GLU A 242 -3.94 11.75 -10.64
C GLU A 242 -2.78 10.82 -11.01
N LEU A 243 -2.95 9.51 -10.78
CA LEU A 243 -1.93 8.54 -11.12
C LEU A 243 -1.76 8.41 -12.65
N ILE A 244 -2.87 8.42 -13.40
CA ILE A 244 -2.83 8.44 -14.87
C ILE A 244 -2.14 9.70 -15.38
N GLU A 245 -2.42 10.86 -14.82
CA GLU A 245 -1.77 12.12 -15.21
C GLU A 245 -0.26 12.08 -14.98
N ILE A 246 0.19 11.47 -13.88
CA ILE A 246 1.63 11.31 -13.60
C ILE A 246 2.26 10.33 -14.61
N LEU A 247 1.61 9.20 -14.89
CA LEU A 247 2.09 8.22 -15.86
C LEU A 247 2.20 8.81 -17.28
N LYS A 248 1.30 9.70 -17.67
CA LYS A 248 1.34 10.39 -18.98
C LYS A 248 2.55 11.32 -19.14
N ARG A 249 3.11 11.85 -18.04
CA ARG A 249 4.31 12.71 -18.09
C ARG A 249 5.60 11.94 -18.38
N ASP A 250 5.59 10.62 -18.24
CA ASP A 250 6.75 9.76 -18.53
C ASP A 250 6.90 9.46 -20.04
N GLU A 251 5.91 9.83 -20.87
CA GLU A 251 5.92 9.64 -22.33
C GLU A 251 6.37 10.90 -23.12
N GLU A 252 6.65 12.01 -22.43
CA GLU A 252 7.16 13.29 -22.98
C GLU A 252 8.65 13.51 -22.69
#